data_AF-A0A920L7Y3-F1
#
_entry.id   AF-A0A920L7Y3-F1
#
_cell.length_a   1.000
_cell.length_b   1.000
_cell.length_c   1.000
_cell.angle_alpha   90.00
_cell.angle_beta   90.00
_cell.angle_gamma   90.00
#
_symmetry.space_group_name_H-M   'P 1'
#
loop_
_entity.id
_entity.type
_entity.pdbx_description
1 polymer ?
#
loop_
_entity_poly.entity_id
_entity_poly.type
_entity_poly.pdbx_seq_one_letter_code
_entity_poly.pdbx_strand_id
1 'polypeptide(L)'
;MKNYDITFSLGDGLRPGSIADANDKAQFSELKTLGELTKIAWSKNVQVMIEGPGHVPMNLIKENMDKELSECYEAPFYTLGPLTTDIAPGYDHITSAIGAAMIGWYGTAMLCYVTPKEHLGLPNKQDVRRNNCIQDSCSCC
;
A
#
# COMPACT_ATOMS: atom_id res chain seq x y z
N MET A 1 -2.15 22.68 2.69
CA MET A 1 -2.86 21.62 3.45
C MET A 1 -3.79 22.22 4.51
N LYS A 2 -3.27 22.74 5.64
CA LYS A 2 -4.07 23.16 6.81
C LYS A 2 -5.25 24.10 6.53
N ASN A 3 -5.05 25.16 5.74
CA ASN A 3 -6.09 26.17 5.47
C ASN A 3 -7.34 25.60 4.79
N TYR A 4 -7.24 24.39 4.23
CA TYR A 4 -8.31 23.76 3.45
C TYR A 4 -8.61 22.33 3.94
N ASP A 5 -8.09 21.94 5.11
CA ASP A 5 -8.23 20.59 5.67
C ASP A 5 -7.89 19.45 4.70
N ILE A 6 -6.80 19.61 3.95
CA ILE A 6 -6.31 18.58 3.04
C ILE A 6 -5.38 17.64 3.81
N THR A 7 -5.68 16.34 3.81
CA THR A 7 -4.86 15.26 4.38
C THR A 7 -3.64 14.98 3.51
N PHE A 8 -2.49 14.72 4.13
CA PHE A 8 -1.34 14.17 3.42
C PHE A 8 -1.51 12.67 3.19
N SER A 9 -1.35 12.23 1.94
CA SER A 9 -0.93 10.87 1.62
C SER A 9 0.57 10.93 1.37
N LEU A 10 1.37 10.45 2.31
CA LEU A 10 2.82 10.47 2.15
C LEU A 10 3.23 9.29 1.27
N GLY A 11 3.58 9.61 0.02
CA GLY A 11 3.81 8.64 -1.04
C GLY A 11 5.04 7.74 -0.85
N ASP A 12 4.94 6.53 -1.40
CA ASP A 12 5.96 5.48 -1.35
C ASP A 12 6.77 5.43 -2.66
N GLY A 13 7.54 6.50 -2.91
CA GLY A 13 8.31 6.68 -4.14
C GLY A 13 9.36 5.60 -4.39
N LEU A 14 9.82 4.91 -3.34
CA LEU A 14 10.80 3.82 -3.36
C LEU A 14 10.18 2.46 -3.02
N ARG A 15 8.87 2.27 -3.25
CA ARG A 15 8.22 0.97 -3.08
C ARG A 15 8.81 -0.10 -4.02
N PRO A 16 8.78 -1.39 -3.62
CA PRO A 16 9.25 -2.48 -4.48
C PRO A 16 8.32 -2.69 -5.68
N GLY A 17 8.91 -2.68 -6.87
CA GLY A 17 8.24 -3.00 -8.15
C GLY A 17 8.45 -4.45 -8.59
N SER A 18 9.16 -5.26 -7.81
CA SER A 18 9.32 -6.69 -8.00
C SER A 18 9.47 -7.38 -6.64
N ILE A 19 9.17 -8.68 -6.59
CA ILE A 19 9.33 -9.51 -5.37
C ILE A 19 10.78 -9.53 -4.88
N ALA A 20 11.76 -9.38 -5.78
CA ALA A 20 13.18 -9.37 -5.43
C ALA A 20 13.62 -8.11 -4.69
N ASP A 21 12.92 -6.99 -4.90
CA ASP A 21 13.23 -5.69 -4.29
C ASP A 21 12.47 -5.47 -2.98
N ALA A 22 11.60 -6.41 -2.59
CA ALA A 22 10.79 -6.30 -1.39
C ALA A 22 11.65 -6.24 -0.12
N ASN A 23 11.32 -5.30 0.78
CA ASN A 23 11.96 -5.08 2.08
C ASN A 23 13.44 -4.66 1.95
N ASP A 24 13.82 -4.06 0.83
CA ASP A 24 15.17 -3.56 0.65
C ASP A 24 15.47 -2.33 1.53
N LYS A 25 16.71 -1.88 1.48
CA LYS A 25 17.15 -0.72 2.26
C LYS A 25 16.50 0.58 1.77
N ALA A 26 16.25 0.74 0.47
CA ALA A 26 15.69 1.96 -0.08
C ALA A 26 14.25 2.17 0.43
N GLN A 27 13.42 1.13 0.34
CA GLN A 27 12.04 1.12 0.81
C GLN A 27 11.96 1.52 2.30
N PHE A 28 12.70 0.84 3.18
CA PHE A 28 12.61 1.13 4.61
C PHE A 28 13.28 2.44 5.03
N SER A 29 14.24 2.94 4.25
CA SER A 29 14.80 4.27 4.49
C SER A 29 13.78 5.37 4.18
N GLU A 30 12.98 5.19 3.12
CA GLU A 30 11.86 6.09 2.82
C GLU A 30 10.81 6.03 3.93
N LEU A 31 10.34 4.83 4.30
CA LEU A 31 9.31 4.66 5.35
C LEU A 31 9.66 5.39 6.66
N LYS A 32 10.91 5.25 7.12
CA LYS A 32 11.40 5.97 8.29
C LYS A 32 11.31 7.49 8.12
N THR A 33 11.68 7.99 6.94
CA THR A 33 11.57 9.42 6.59
C THR A 33 10.11 9.87 6.58
N LEU A 34 9.18 9.04 6.10
CA LEU A 34 7.75 9.35 6.14
C LEU A 34 7.25 9.47 7.59
N GLY A 35 7.75 8.64 8.51
CA GLY A 35 7.49 8.78 9.95
C GLY A 35 7.97 10.12 10.53
N GLU A 36 9.17 10.57 10.15
CA GLU A 36 9.68 11.89 10.55
C GLU A 36 8.81 13.04 10.00
N LEU A 37 8.39 12.95 8.73
CA LEU A 37 7.49 13.90 8.09
C LEU A 37 6.10 13.91 8.75
N THR A 38 5.62 12.75 9.20
CA THR A 38 4.35 12.60 9.93
C THR A 38 4.35 13.43 11.21
N LYS A 39 5.41 13.32 12.02
CA LYS A 39 5.57 14.16 13.23
C LYS A 39 5.57 15.66 12.90
N ILE A 40 6.23 16.05 11.81
CA ILE A 40 6.26 17.45 11.36
C ILE A 40 4.84 17.91 10.96
N ALA A 41 4.10 17.10 10.21
CA ALA A 41 2.73 17.42 9.80
C ALA A 41 1.76 17.50 11.00
N TRP A 42 1.85 16.55 11.94
CA TRP A 42 1.05 16.56 13.17
C TRP A 42 1.35 17.74 14.07
N SER A 43 2.62 18.19 14.16
CA SER A 43 2.97 19.42 14.90
C SER A 43 2.27 20.67 14.35
N LYS A 44 1.84 20.63 13.09
CA LYS A 44 1.10 21.70 12.41
C LYS A 44 -0.41 21.46 12.38
N ASN A 45 -0.89 20.39 13.02
CA ASN A 45 -2.28 19.93 13.02
C ASN A 45 -2.81 19.66 11.60
N VAL A 46 -2.06 18.86 10.83
CA VAL A 46 -2.45 18.37 9.50
C VAL A 46 -2.57 16.86 9.55
N GLN A 47 -3.66 16.32 9.02
CA GLN A 47 -3.95 14.88 8.96
C GLN A 47 -2.98 14.17 8.01
N VAL A 48 -2.61 12.93 8.31
CA VAL A 48 -1.62 12.14 7.54
C VAL A 48 -2.07 10.67 7.44
N MET A 49 -1.84 10.07 6.28
CA MET A 49 -1.75 8.63 6.05
C MET A 49 -0.45 8.32 5.30
N ILE A 50 0.04 7.08 5.40
CA ILE A 50 1.30 6.63 4.81
C ILE A 50 0.99 5.69 3.65
N GLU A 51 1.61 5.89 2.50
CA GLU A 51 1.54 4.93 1.39
C GLU A 51 2.54 3.79 1.61
N GLY A 52 2.19 2.59 1.14
CA GLY A 52 2.94 1.38 1.39
C GLY A 52 2.96 0.42 0.20
N PRO A 53 3.77 -0.65 0.32
CA PRO A 53 4.42 -1.32 -0.79
C PRO A 53 3.52 -1.89 -1.88
N GLY A 54 4.16 -2.13 -3.03
CA GLY A 54 3.59 -2.77 -4.21
C GLY A 54 3.81 -4.28 -4.27
N HIS A 55 5.02 -4.76 -4.56
CA HIS A 55 5.30 -6.18 -4.77
C HIS A 55 6.00 -6.78 -3.55
N VAL A 56 5.33 -7.70 -2.83
CA VAL A 56 5.85 -8.28 -1.58
C VAL A 56 5.42 -9.74 -1.45
N PRO A 57 6.34 -10.71 -1.33
CA PRO A 57 5.99 -12.10 -1.13
C PRO A 57 5.37 -12.30 0.26
N MET A 58 4.45 -13.26 0.38
CA MET A 58 3.60 -13.42 1.59
C MET A 58 4.37 -13.48 2.92
N ASN A 59 5.56 -14.10 2.93
CA ASN A 59 6.38 -14.24 4.14
C ASN A 59 7.00 -12.92 4.63
N LEU A 60 6.98 -11.85 3.82
CA LEU A 60 7.53 -10.53 4.13
C LEU A 60 6.46 -9.48 4.45
N ILE A 61 5.18 -9.79 4.23
CA ILE A 61 4.06 -8.84 4.43
C ILE A 61 3.97 -8.37 5.88
N LYS A 62 4.12 -9.29 6.85
CA LYS A 62 3.99 -8.95 8.28
C LYS A 62 5.05 -7.94 8.74
N GLU A 63 6.28 -8.08 8.26
CA GLU A 63 7.38 -7.16 8.58
C GLU A 63 7.07 -5.72 8.11
N ASN A 64 6.42 -5.55 6.96
CA ASN A 64 6.03 -4.23 6.46
C ASN A 64 5.06 -3.54 7.41
N MET A 65 4.03 -4.25 7.88
CA MET A 65 3.07 -3.71 8.83
C MET A 65 3.73 -3.38 10.17
N ASP A 66 4.55 -4.29 10.70
CA ASP A 66 5.22 -4.08 12.00
C ASP A 66 6.16 -2.85 11.95
N LYS A 67 6.87 -2.67 10.83
CA LYS A 67 7.73 -1.50 10.63
C LYS A 67 6.92 -0.22 10.50
N GLU A 68 5.84 -0.22 9.74
CA GLU A 68 4.98 0.97 9.61
C GLU A 68 4.44 1.42 10.96
N LEU A 69 3.85 0.50 11.75
CA LEU A 69 3.33 0.83 13.08
C LEU A 69 4.42 1.45 13.97
N SER A 70 5.63 0.90 13.93
CA SER A 70 6.74 1.34 14.77
C SER A 70 7.38 2.66 14.33
N GLU A 71 7.57 2.88 13.03
CA GLU A 71 8.30 4.03 12.47
C GLU A 71 7.37 5.22 12.20
N CYS A 72 6.09 4.95 11.91
CA CYS A 72 5.08 5.94 11.53
C CYS A 72 4.03 6.21 12.62
N TYR A 73 4.23 5.67 13.83
CA TYR A 73 3.43 5.98 15.03
C TYR A 73 1.95 5.64 14.87
N GLU A 74 1.67 4.49 14.24
CA GLU A 74 0.30 4.00 13.98
C GLU A 74 -0.54 4.96 13.13
N ALA A 75 0.10 5.75 12.26
CA ALA A 75 -0.61 6.50 11.24
C ALA A 75 -1.39 5.53 10.32
N PRO A 76 -2.52 5.94 9.71
CA PRO A 76 -3.24 5.08 8.80
C PRO A 76 -2.36 4.65 7.62
N PHE A 77 -2.26 3.35 7.39
CA PHE A 77 -1.49 2.79 6.29
C PHE A 77 -2.37 2.57 5.05
N TYR A 78 -1.85 2.91 3.87
CA TYR A 78 -2.51 2.85 2.57
C TYR A 78 -1.65 2.09 1.55
N THR A 79 -2.00 0.85 1.19
CA THR A 79 -1.11 -0.02 0.39
C THR A 79 -1.62 -0.31 -1.02
N LEU A 80 -0.72 -0.54 -1.97
CA LEU A 80 -1.05 -0.98 -3.33
C LEU A 80 -0.94 -2.51 -3.46
N GLY A 81 -2.03 -3.23 -3.14
CA GLY A 81 -1.99 -4.68 -2.99
C GLY A 81 -1.59 -5.06 -1.55
N PRO A 82 -0.44 -5.74 -1.31
CA PRO A 82 0.66 -5.98 -2.26
C PRO A 82 0.51 -7.23 -3.15
N LEU A 83 1.11 -7.21 -4.34
CA LEU A 83 1.22 -8.37 -5.24
C LEU A 83 2.14 -9.42 -4.63
N THR A 84 1.64 -10.64 -4.46
CA THR A 84 2.41 -11.74 -3.85
C THR A 84 3.29 -12.51 -4.82
N THR A 85 3.17 -12.25 -6.12
CA THR A 85 3.97 -12.86 -7.18
C THR A 85 3.92 -12.04 -8.47
N ASP A 86 5.00 -12.09 -9.26
CA ASP A 86 5.20 -11.26 -10.48
C ASP A 86 4.90 -12.03 -11.79
N ILE A 87 4.46 -13.28 -11.69
CA ILE A 87 4.43 -14.20 -12.84
C ILE A 87 3.06 -14.28 -13.54
N ALA A 88 2.09 -13.45 -13.14
CA ALA A 88 0.70 -13.55 -13.61
C ALA A 88 0.11 -12.23 -14.13
N PRO A 89 0.79 -11.50 -15.05
CA PRO A 89 0.24 -10.29 -15.65
C PRO A 89 -1.09 -10.60 -16.35
N GLY A 90 -2.08 -9.71 -16.21
CA GLY A 90 -3.48 -9.99 -16.57
C GLY A 90 -4.32 -10.50 -15.40
N TYR A 91 -3.68 -11.00 -14.35
CA TYR A 91 -4.28 -11.55 -13.14
C TYR A 91 -3.77 -10.89 -11.86
N ASP A 92 -3.15 -9.71 -11.96
CA ASP A 92 -2.57 -9.02 -10.81
C ASP A 92 -3.60 -8.58 -9.76
N HIS A 93 -4.84 -8.34 -10.19
CA HIS A 93 -5.98 -8.19 -9.27
C HIS A 93 -6.18 -9.39 -8.32
N ILE A 94 -5.76 -10.60 -8.70
CA ILE A 94 -5.81 -11.80 -7.84
C ILE A 94 -4.55 -11.89 -6.99
N THR A 95 -3.37 -11.69 -7.58
CA THR A 95 -2.09 -11.79 -6.86
C THR A 95 -2.00 -10.73 -5.76
N SER A 96 -2.48 -9.51 -6.03
CA SER A 96 -2.58 -8.42 -5.06
C SER A 96 -3.66 -8.64 -4.02
N ALA A 97 -4.81 -9.23 -4.36
CA ALA A 97 -5.90 -9.47 -3.42
C ALA A 97 -5.48 -10.37 -2.25
N ILE A 98 -4.60 -11.35 -2.50
CA ILE A 98 -4.03 -12.21 -1.46
C ILE A 98 -3.22 -11.38 -0.48
N GLY A 99 -2.30 -10.55 -0.97
CA GLY A 99 -1.48 -9.70 -0.10
C GLY A 99 -2.30 -8.61 0.58
N ALA A 100 -3.27 -8.03 -0.11
CA ALA A 100 -4.18 -7.01 0.41
C ALA A 100 -5.02 -7.54 1.57
N ALA A 101 -5.58 -8.74 1.45
CA ALA A 101 -6.30 -9.38 2.55
C ALA A 101 -5.39 -9.66 3.75
N MET A 102 -4.16 -10.12 3.51
CA MET A 102 -3.19 -10.37 4.59
C MET A 102 -2.77 -9.09 5.32
N ILE A 103 -2.41 -8.04 4.59
CA ILE A 103 -1.92 -6.80 5.18
C ILE A 103 -3.05 -5.98 5.80
N GLY A 104 -4.25 -6.03 5.22
CA GLY A 104 -5.49 -5.54 5.82
C GLY A 104 -5.75 -6.20 7.18
N TRP A 105 -5.69 -7.54 7.23
CA TRP A 105 -5.82 -8.28 8.50
C TRP A 105 -4.75 -7.90 9.53
N TYR A 106 -3.54 -7.52 9.09
CA TYR A 106 -2.48 -7.07 9.99
C TYR A 106 -2.63 -5.62 10.46
N GLY A 107 -3.47 -4.80 9.84
CA GLY A 107 -3.81 -3.46 10.31
C GLY A 107 -3.82 -2.34 9.26
N THR A 108 -3.66 -2.63 7.97
CA THR A 108 -3.74 -1.59 6.92
C THR A 108 -5.14 -0.96 6.88
N ALA A 109 -5.20 0.38 6.85
CA ALA A 109 -6.45 1.14 6.97
C ALA A 109 -7.16 1.36 5.62
N MET A 110 -6.41 1.42 4.51
CA MET A 110 -6.96 1.59 3.18
C MET A 110 -6.18 0.75 2.16
N LEU A 111 -6.89 0.16 1.20
CA LEU A 111 -6.28 -0.68 0.18
C LEU A 111 -6.49 -0.02 -1.20
N CYS A 112 -5.40 0.33 -1.87
CA CYS A 112 -5.42 0.72 -3.28
C CYS A 112 -5.59 -0.51 -4.15
N TYR A 113 -6.50 -0.41 -5.09
CA TYR A 113 -6.93 -1.52 -5.93
C TYR A 113 -6.03 -1.73 -7.15
N VAL A 114 -5.80 -2.99 -7.52
CA VAL A 114 -4.97 -3.38 -8.68
C VAL A 114 -5.83 -4.04 -9.75
N THR A 115 -5.89 -3.50 -10.96
CA THR A 115 -6.81 -4.01 -11.99
C THR A 115 -6.23 -5.22 -12.74
N PRO A 116 -7.03 -5.99 -13.50
CA PRO A 116 -6.49 -6.99 -14.44
C PRO A 116 -5.55 -6.42 -15.51
N LYS A 117 -5.57 -5.09 -15.73
CA LYS A 117 -4.69 -4.41 -16.69
C LYS A 117 -3.41 -3.86 -16.07
N GLU A 118 -3.19 -4.09 -14.79
CA GLU A 118 -1.90 -3.78 -14.17
C GLU A 118 -0.76 -4.38 -14.99
N HIS A 119 0.32 -3.62 -15.15
CA HIS A 119 1.48 -3.96 -15.99
C HIS A 119 1.21 -4.15 -17.50
N LEU A 120 -0.04 -4.01 -17.96
CA LEU A 120 -0.43 -4.27 -19.36
C LEU A 120 -0.97 -3.04 -20.09
N GLY A 121 -1.61 -2.10 -19.40
CA GLY A 121 -2.13 -0.88 -20.00
C GLY A 121 -3.22 -0.20 -19.18
N LEU A 122 -3.91 0.77 -19.80
CA LEU A 122 -4.99 1.48 -19.13
C LEU A 122 -6.23 0.59 -18.95
N PRO A 123 -6.85 0.56 -17.74
CA PRO A 123 -8.05 -0.21 -17.50
C PRO A 123 -9.27 0.40 -18.21
N ASN A 124 -10.15 -0.46 -18.71
CA ASN A 124 -11.47 -0.06 -19.17
C ASN A 124 -12.53 -0.16 -18.04
N LYS A 125 -13.78 0.20 -18.33
CA LYS A 125 -14.89 0.18 -17.35
C LYS A 125 -15.10 -1.20 -16.69
N GLN A 126 -14.92 -2.30 -17.43
CA GLN A 126 -15.09 -3.64 -16.89
C GLN A 126 -13.92 -4.03 -15.98
N ASP A 127 -12.69 -3.65 -16.33
CA ASP A 127 -11.50 -3.89 -15.52
C ASP A 127 -11.63 -3.21 -14.15
N VAL A 128 -12.14 -1.98 -14.12
CA VAL A 128 -12.45 -1.24 -12.89
C VAL A 128 -13.51 -1.97 -12.06
N ARG A 129 -14.63 -2.37 -12.67
CA ARG A 129 -15.75 -3.03 -11.95
C ARG A 129 -15.34 -4.38 -11.35
N ARG A 130 -14.61 -5.20 -12.12
CA ARG A 130 -14.17 -6.54 -11.67
C ARG A 130 -13.32 -6.44 -10.43
N ASN A 131 -12.48 -5.41 -10.35
CA ASN A 131 -11.58 -5.24 -9.23
C ASN A 131 -12.27 -4.73 -7.96
N ASN A 132 -13.21 -3.78 -8.08
CA ASN A 132 -13.97 -3.31 -6.91
C ASN A 132 -14.59 -4.46 -6.12
N CYS A 133 -15.19 -5.46 -6.81
CA CYS A 133 -15.78 -6.62 -6.12
C CYS A 133 -14.76 -7.45 -5.31
N ILE A 134 -13.51 -7.55 -5.79
CA ILE A 134 -12.46 -8.33 -5.12
C ILE A 134 -11.87 -7.53 -3.96
N GLN A 135 -11.58 -6.24 -4.17
CA GLN A 135 -11.10 -5.33 -3.14
C GLN A 135 -12.07 -5.23 -1.96
N ASP A 136 -13.37 -5.08 -2.25
CA ASP A 136 -14.43 -5.01 -1.23
C ASP A 136 -14.47 -6.30 -0.40
N SER A 137 -14.23 -7.46 -1.05
CA SER A 137 -14.19 -8.75 -0.36
C SER A 137 -12.98 -8.87 0.58
N CYS A 138 -11.83 -8.30 0.21
CA CYS A 138 -10.63 -8.28 1.04
C CYS A 138 -10.74 -7.30 2.23
N SER A 139 -11.54 -6.24 2.09
CA SER A 139 -11.67 -5.17 3.09
C SER A 139 -12.58 -5.53 4.27
N CYS A 140 -13.31 -6.65 4.21
CA CYS A 140 -14.21 -7.11 5.27
C CYS A 140 -13.60 -8.14 6.24
N CYS A 141 -12.33 -8.51 6.06
CA CYS A 141 -11.61 -9.48 6.89
C CYS A 141 -10.83 -8.80 8.01
#